data_AF-A0A524E8S1-F1
#
_entry.id   AF-A0A524E8S1-F1
#
_cell.length_a   1.000
_cell.length_b   1.000
_cell.length_c   1.000
_cell.angle_alpha   90.00
_cell.angle_beta   90.00
_cell.angle_gamma   90.00
#
_symmetry.space_group_name_H-M   'P 1'
#
loop_
_entity.id
_entity.type
_entity.pdbx_description
1 polymer ?
#
loop_
_entity_poly.entity_id
_entity_poly.type
_entity_poly.pdbx_seq_one_letter_code
_entity_poly.pdbx_strand_id
1 'polypeptide(L)'
;MMMLRMLRRQGFYRVKNQDEPVYMKHNVGIGGIYVRIEKRKATITVRDLDIEEEFTRVKRLEDFISSLDDESYRQKCFIVNKMKGMGS
;
A
#
# COMPACT_ATOMS: atom_id res chain seq x y z
N MET A 1 -17.31 5.45 6.22
CA MET A 1 -17.74 4.29 5.38
C MET A 1 -17.00 4.20 4.03
N MET A 2 -16.74 5.30 3.31
CA MET A 2 -16.06 5.26 2.00
C MET A 2 -14.62 4.71 2.00
N MET A 3 -13.77 5.10 2.98
CA MET A 3 -12.39 4.60 3.09
C MET A 3 -12.32 3.07 3.22
N LEU A 4 -13.18 2.48 4.06
CA LEU A 4 -13.22 1.04 4.29
C LEU A 4 -13.53 0.25 3.00
N ARG A 5 -14.46 0.77 2.19
CA ARG A 5 -14.84 0.15 0.92
C ARG A 5 -13.72 0.26 -0.11
N MET A 6 -13.04 1.40 -0.17
CA MET A 6 -11.86 1.61 -1.02
C MET A 6 -10.72 0.65 -0.62
N LEU A 7 -10.40 0.55 0.67
CA LEU A 7 -9.35 -0.34 1.17
C LEU A 7 -9.63 -1.81 0.82
N ARG A 8 -10.86 -2.29 0.99
CA ARG A 8 -11.25 -3.65 0.56
C ARG A 8 -11.09 -3.84 -0.95
N ARG A 9 -11.47 -2.85 -1.77
CA ARG A 9 -11.31 -2.90 -3.23
C ARG A 9 -9.83 -2.96 -3.64
N GLN A 10 -8.96 -2.27 -2.91
CA GLN A 10 -7.52 -2.27 -3.12
C GLN A 10 -6.81 -3.52 -2.55
N GLY A 11 -7.55 -4.45 -1.95
CA GLY A 11 -7.02 -5.73 -1.43
C GLY A 11 -6.48 -5.67 0.00
N PHE A 12 -6.77 -4.62 0.76
CA PHE A 12 -6.37 -4.55 2.17
C PHE A 12 -7.26 -5.44 3.04
N TYR A 13 -6.63 -6.14 3.98
CA TYR A 13 -7.31 -6.94 5.00
C TYR A 13 -7.16 -6.29 6.39
N ARG A 14 -8.14 -6.50 7.26
CA ARG A 14 -8.08 -5.96 8.63
C ARG A 14 -7.16 -6.83 9.48
N VAL A 15 -6.24 -6.21 10.21
CA VAL A 15 -5.37 -6.88 11.18
C VAL A 15 -6.20 -7.21 12.43
N LYS A 16 -6.08 -8.44 12.92
CA LYS A 16 -6.78 -8.90 14.14
C LYS A 16 -6.05 -8.41 15.39
N ASN A 17 -6.76 -8.31 16.51
CA ASN A 17 -6.20 -7.98 17.83
C ASN A 17 -5.47 -6.63 17.87
N GLN A 18 -6.07 -5.60 17.27
CA GLN A 18 -5.62 -4.22 17.39
C GLN A 18 -6.76 -3.41 18.00
N ASP A 19 -6.45 -2.59 19.01
CA ASP A 19 -7.42 -1.69 19.64
C ASP A 19 -8.02 -0.70 18.61
N GLU A 20 -7.20 -0.29 17.64
CA GLU A 20 -7.60 0.57 16.55
C GLU A 20 -7.72 -0.18 15.21
N PRO A 21 -8.60 0.27 14.30
CA PRO A 21 -8.78 -0.38 13.01
C PRO A 21 -7.56 -0.15 12.10
N VAL A 22 -6.69 -1.17 12.08
CA VAL A 22 -5.54 -1.26 11.18
C VAL A 22 -5.85 -2.19 10.01
N TYR A 23 -5.52 -1.74 8.81
CA TYR A 23 -5.63 -2.49 7.57
C TYR A 23 -4.24 -2.71 6.99
N MET A 24 -4.00 -3.88 6.40
CA MET A 24 -2.71 -4.24 5.85
C MET A 24 -2.86 -4.82 4.45
N LYS A 25 -1.92 -4.48 3.58
CA LYS A 25 -1.72 -5.11 2.27
C LYS A 25 -0.23 -5.42 2.15
N HIS A 26 0.08 -6.62 1.68
CA HIS A 26 1.44 -6.98 1.34
C HIS A 26 1.66 -6.80 -0.16
N ASN A 27 2.68 -6.04 -0.53
CA ASN A 27 3.11 -5.93 -1.92
C ASN A 27 4.53 -6.50 -2.06
N VAL A 28 4.69 -7.52 -2.90
CA VAL A 28 6.01 -8.07 -3.23
C VAL A 28 6.85 -6.96 -3.87
N GLY A 29 7.96 -6.53 -3.27
CA GLY A 29 8.82 -5.45 -3.79
C GLY A 29 8.84 -4.18 -2.95
N ILE A 30 7.72 -3.84 -2.30
CA ILE A 30 7.61 -2.70 -1.36
C ILE A 30 7.42 -3.16 0.09
N GLY A 31 6.97 -4.40 0.28
CA GLY A 31 6.75 -5.01 1.58
C GLY A 31 5.39 -4.68 2.19
N GLY A 32 5.37 -4.42 3.49
CA GLY A 32 4.13 -4.27 4.26
C GLY A 32 3.57 -2.85 4.23
N ILE A 33 2.39 -2.67 3.62
CA ILE A 33 1.65 -1.40 3.62
C ILE A 33 0.56 -1.47 4.69
N TYR A 34 0.62 -0.57 5.66
CA TYR A 34 -0.33 -0.46 6.76
C TYR A 34 -1.14 0.82 6.63
N VAL A 35 -2.44 0.75 6.86
CA VAL A 35 -3.34 1.90 6.90
C VAL A 35 -4.05 1.88 8.25
N ARG A 36 -3.82 2.91 9.06
CA ARG A 36 -4.57 3.16 10.28
C ARG A 36 -5.62 4.22 10.02
N ILE A 37 -6.86 3.99 10.46
CA ILE A 37 -7.94 4.98 10.34
C ILE A 37 -8.28 5.52 11.72
N GLU A 38 -7.99 6.79 11.94
CA GLU A 38 -8.32 7.50 13.17
C GLU A 38 -9.26 8.65 12.87
N LYS A 39 -10.49 8.59 13.42
CA LYS A 39 -11.55 9.61 13.27
C LYS A 39 -11.88 9.92 11.79
N ARG A 40 -11.20 10.91 11.20
CA ARG A 40 -11.39 11.42 9.83
C ARG A 40 -10.11 11.41 9.00
N LYS A 41 -9.06 10.77 9.51
CA LYS A 41 -7.75 10.71 8.88
C LYS A 41 -7.35 9.25 8.68
N ALA A 42 -6.56 9.02 7.66
CA ALA A 42 -5.91 7.73 7.43
C ALA A 42 -4.41 7.95 7.36
N THR A 43 -3.67 7.20 8.16
CA THR A 43 -2.21 7.22 8.15
C THR A 43 -1.75 5.97 7.43
N ILE A 44 -0.97 6.14 6.36
CA ILE A 44 -0.24 5.04 5.73
C ILE A 44 1.15 4.95 6.33
N THR A 45 1.56 3.73 6.62
CA THR A 45 2.95 3.41 6.96
C THR A 45 3.44 2.30 6.03
N VAL A 46 4.58 2.52 5.37
CA VAL A 46 5.29 1.50 4.60
C VAL A 46 6.61 1.23 5.32
N ARG A 47 6.66 0.13 6.09
CA ARG A 47 7.76 -0.14 7.02
C ARG A 47 9.12 -0.24 6.31
N ASP A 48 9.14 -0.90 5.17
CA ASP A 48 10.39 -1.19 4.45
C ASP A 48 10.95 0.03 3.71
N LEU A 49 10.14 1.09 3.53
CA LEU A 49 10.52 2.33 2.86
C LEU A 49 10.63 3.53 3.81
N ASP A 50 10.39 3.34 5.11
CA ASP A 50 10.33 4.42 6.11
C ASP A 50 9.36 5.56 5.72
N ILE A 51 8.26 5.21 5.04
CA ILE A 51 7.24 6.17 4.62
C ILE A 51 6.13 6.20 5.66
N GLU A 52 5.82 7.39 6.16
CA GLU A 52 4.64 7.67 6.96
C GLU A 52 3.92 8.91 6.44
N GLU A 53 2.68 8.75 5.97
CA GLU A 53 1.91 9.80 5.31
C GLU A 53 0.48 9.86 5.82
N GLU A 54 -0.02 11.06 6.11
CA GLU A 54 -1.37 11.30 6.64
C GLU A 54 -2.31 11.87 5.57
N PHE A 55 -3.46 11.22 5.41
CA PHE A 55 -4.47 11.58 4.44
C PHE A 55 -5.81 11.92 5.10
N THR A 56 -6.31 13.12 4.82
CA THR A 56 -7.67 13.55 5.21
C THR A 56 -8.71 13.30 4.12
N ARG A 57 -8.27 13.11 2.86
CA ARG A 57 -9.13 12.91 1.69
C ARG A 57 -8.97 11.50 1.13
N VAL A 58 -10.09 10.80 0.95
CA VAL A 58 -10.13 9.41 0.44
C VAL A 58 -9.47 9.29 -0.93
N LYS A 59 -9.73 10.25 -1.83
CA LYS A 59 -9.16 10.21 -3.18
C LYS A 59 -7.63 10.28 -3.17
N ARG A 60 -7.04 11.16 -2.35
CA ARG A 60 -5.57 11.26 -2.22
C ARG A 60 -4.94 9.98 -1.67
N LEU A 61 -5.61 9.37 -0.69
CA LEU A 61 -5.19 8.07 -0.15
C LEU A 61 -5.21 6.99 -1.24
N GLU A 62 -6.27 6.95 -2.04
CA GLU A 62 -6.41 5.99 -3.13
C GLU A 62 -5.37 6.21 -4.24
N ASP A 63 -5.17 7.46 -4.65
CA ASP A 63 -4.17 7.84 -5.65
C ASP A 63 -2.75 7.42 -5.17
N PHE A 64 -2.44 7.65 -3.89
CA PHE A 64 -1.16 7.27 -3.29
C PHE A 64 -0.94 5.74 -3.22
N ILE A 65 -1.95 4.99 -2.81
CA ILE A 65 -1.90 3.51 -2.83
C ILE A 65 -1.65 3.01 -4.25
N SER A 66 -2.29 3.63 -5.25
CA SER A 66 -2.15 3.24 -6.64
C SER A 66 -0.75 3.55 -7.17
N SER A 67 -0.17 4.70 -6.79
CA SER A 67 1.22 5.03 -7.15
C SER A 67 2.24 4.08 -6.52
N LEU A 68 2.00 3.60 -5.29
CA LEU A 68 2.86 2.58 -4.67
C LEU A 68 2.81 1.26 -5.46
N ASP A 69 1.61 0.82 -5.87
CA ASP A 69 1.48 -0.40 -6.66
C ASP A 69 2.17 -0.28 -8.04
N ASP A 70 2.07 0.89 -8.68
CA ASP A 70 2.76 1.19 -9.94
C ASP A 70 4.29 1.21 -9.79
N GLU A 71 4.81 1.78 -8.70
CA GLU A 71 6.24 1.81 -8.43
C GLU A 71 6.80 0.40 -8.17
N SER A 72 6.09 -0.41 -7.39
CA SER A 72 6.42 -1.84 -7.20
C SER A 72 6.42 -2.58 -8.53
N TYR A 73 5.42 -2.33 -9.38
CA TYR A 73 5.33 -2.95 -10.69
C TYR A 73 6.51 -2.55 -11.58
N ARG A 74 6.90 -1.28 -11.62
CA ARG A 74 8.08 -0.82 -12.36
C ARG A 74 9.34 -1.52 -11.87
N GLN A 75 9.59 -1.57 -10.56
CA GLN A 75 10.77 -2.26 -10.01
C GLN A 75 10.80 -3.75 -10.40
N LYS A 76 9.66 -4.45 -10.37
CA LYS A 76 9.56 -5.84 -10.88
C LYS A 76 9.85 -5.94 -12.37
N CYS A 77 9.29 -5.05 -13.19
CA CYS A 77 9.52 -5.06 -14.63
C CYS A 77 10.99 -4.78 -14.98
N PHE A 78 11.68 -3.93 -14.21
CA PHE A 78 13.13 -3.75 -14.36
C PHE A 78 13.91 -5.03 -14.04
N ILE A 79 13.56 -5.75 -12.98
CA ILE A 79 14.21 -7.02 -12.62
C ILE A 79 13.95 -8.09 -13.70
N VAL A 80 12.71 -8.24 -14.15
CA VAL A 80 12.35 -9.21 -15.21
C VAL A 80 13.05 -8.89 -16.53
N ASN A 81 13.13 -7.62 -16.91
CA ASN A 81 13.86 -7.22 -18.12
C ASN A 81 15.38 -7.41 -18.00
N LYS A 82 15.95 -7.24 -16.81
CA LYS A 82 17.38 -7.52 -16.57
C LYS A 82 17.70 -9.02 -16.62
N MET A 83 16.77 -9.88 -16.18
CA MET A 83 16.92 -11.34 -16.26
C MET A 83 16.75 -11.87 -17.69
N LYS A 84 15.90 -11.26 -18.53
CA LYS A 84 15.75 -11.64 -19.94
C LYS A 84 16.96 -11.29 -20.83
N GLY A 85 17.82 -10.36 -20.41
CA GLY A 85 19.04 -9.98 -21.15
C GLY A 85 20.28 -10.83 -20.86
N MET A 86 20.21 -11.78 -19.90
CA MET A 86 21.30 -12.69 -19.53
C MET A 86 21.02 -14.14 -19.94
N GLY A 87 20.08 -14.37 -20.84
CA GLY A 87 19.70 -15.69 -21.33
C GLY A 87 19.72 -15.78 -22.84
N SER A 88 20.91 -16.11 -23.37
CA SER A 88 21.27 -16.55 -24.74
C SER A 88 21.28 -15.49 -25.86
#